data_AF-A0A329S6G7-F1
#
_entry.id   AF-A0A329S6G7-F1
#
_cell.length_a   1.000
_cell.length_b   1.000
_cell.length_c   1.000
_cell.angle_alpha   90.00
_cell.angle_beta   90.00
_cell.angle_gamma   90.00
#
_symmetry.space_group_name_H-M   'P 1'
#
loop_
_entity.id
_entity.type
_entity.pdbx_description
1 polymer ?
#
loop_
_entity_poly.entity_id
_entity_poly.type
_entity_poly.pdbx_seq_one_letter_code
_entity_poly.pdbx_strand_id
1 'polypeptide(L)'
;MFETTHCVEMMKLLYELTSVSKRSIIAVFEEAAGVVLRKRAYFRYNDDKLDIVKMLHKDTCIPAKVISEAFVIAARYDQAQLVELMQDDTRISEESRCEAFKAAAACQTEGLMESLFRESFCSDTIWVAFKQAYLSRKRANVKFLLNLVCEGDQDLRNKVVLNAVKFGE
;
A
#
# COMPACT_ATOMS: atom_id res chain seq x y z
N MET A 1 27.43 -14.61 -9.05
CA MET A 1 26.57 -14.74 -10.24
C MET A 1 25.18 -15.12 -9.74
N PHE A 2 24.36 -14.14 -9.35
CA PHE A 2 23.06 -14.35 -8.67
C PHE A 2 22.08 -13.21 -9.04
N GLU A 3 21.98 -12.87 -10.32
CA GLU A 3 21.20 -11.69 -10.75
C GLU A 3 19.90 -12.02 -11.51
N THR A 4 19.52 -13.29 -11.73
CA THR A 4 18.42 -13.57 -12.68
C THR A 4 17.49 -14.76 -12.42
N THR A 5 17.52 -15.43 -11.26
CA THR A 5 16.63 -16.60 -11.06
C THR A 5 15.27 -16.21 -10.49
N HIS A 6 14.31 -15.94 -11.38
CA HIS A 6 12.89 -15.67 -11.11
C HIS A 6 12.03 -16.94 -10.92
N CYS A 7 12.59 -18.06 -10.45
CA CYS A 7 11.82 -19.32 -10.32
C CYS A 7 11.44 -19.57 -8.85
N VAL A 8 10.14 -19.50 -8.55
CA VAL A 8 9.56 -19.74 -7.21
C VAL A 8 9.96 -21.11 -6.65
N GLU A 9 10.01 -22.15 -7.49
CA GLU A 9 10.43 -23.50 -7.09
C GLU A 9 11.90 -23.56 -6.69
N MET A 10 12.79 -22.85 -7.41
CA MET A 10 14.19 -22.71 -7.00
C MET A 10 14.33 -21.96 -5.68
N MET A 11 13.51 -20.94 -5.43
CA MET A 11 13.55 -20.23 -4.15
C MET A 11 13.07 -21.09 -2.99
N LYS A 12 12.02 -21.89 -3.17
CA LYS A 12 11.60 -22.90 -2.18
C LYS A 12 12.71 -23.91 -1.91
N LEU A 13 13.30 -24.49 -2.95
CA LEU A 13 14.41 -25.44 -2.83
C LEU A 13 15.64 -24.82 -2.15
N LEU A 14 16.00 -23.58 -2.47
CA LEU A 14 17.13 -22.89 -1.84
C LEU A 14 16.87 -22.56 -0.36
N TYR A 15 15.64 -22.19 -0.02
CA TYR A 15 15.21 -21.95 1.36
C TYR A 15 15.29 -23.23 2.20
N GLU A 16 14.98 -24.39 1.61
CA GLU A 16 15.03 -25.70 2.27
C GLU A 16 16.43 -26.31 2.30
N LEU A 17 17.29 -26.05 1.31
CA LEU A 17 18.58 -26.73 1.13
C LEU A 17 19.82 -25.94 1.57
N THR A 18 19.73 -24.62 1.75
CA THR A 18 20.89 -23.77 2.07
C THR A 18 20.56 -22.76 3.17
N SER A 19 21.55 -22.37 3.98
CA SER A 19 21.42 -21.25 4.92
C SER A 19 21.36 -19.93 4.14
N VAL A 20 20.22 -19.62 3.53
CA VAL A 20 20.02 -18.35 2.83
C VAL A 20 20.21 -17.21 3.82
N SER A 21 21.06 -16.24 3.50
CA SER A 21 21.34 -15.14 4.41
C SER A 21 20.09 -14.28 4.61
N LYS A 22 19.89 -13.75 5.83
CA LYS A 22 18.80 -12.80 6.13
C LYS A 22 18.77 -11.63 5.14
N ARG A 23 19.94 -11.15 4.73
CA ARG A 23 20.11 -10.06 3.77
C ARG A 23 19.58 -10.44 2.38
N SER A 24 19.81 -11.68 1.94
CA SER A 24 19.29 -12.18 0.67
C SER A 24 17.76 -12.30 0.71
N ILE A 25 17.20 -12.80 1.80
CA ILE A 25 15.74 -12.90 1.99
C ILE A 25 15.09 -11.51 1.92
N ILE A 26 15.66 -10.53 2.62
CA ILE A 26 15.18 -9.14 2.59
C ILE A 26 15.27 -8.55 1.18
N ALA A 27 16.40 -8.70 0.49
CA ALA A 27 16.58 -8.12 -0.84
C ALA A 27 15.61 -8.71 -1.87
N VAL A 28 15.39 -10.03 -1.83
CA VAL A 28 14.41 -10.71 -2.68
C VAL A 28 13.00 -10.21 -2.39
N PHE A 29 12.64 -10.07 -1.12
CA PHE A 29 11.35 -9.52 -0.73
C PHE A 29 11.18 -8.09 -1.21
N GLU A 30 12.17 -7.22 -1.00
CA GLU A 30 12.14 -5.81 -1.41
C GLU A 30 11.97 -5.67 -2.94
N GLU A 31 12.66 -6.49 -3.73
CA GLU A 31 12.52 -6.50 -5.18
C GLU A 31 11.12 -6.98 -5.61
N ALA A 32 10.65 -8.09 -5.05
CA ALA A 32 9.33 -8.63 -5.35
C ALA A 32 8.22 -7.64 -4.95
N ALA A 33 8.33 -7.04 -3.76
CA ALA A 33 7.46 -6.02 -3.20
C ALA A 33 7.50 -4.67 -3.94
N GLY A 34 8.52 -4.43 -4.76
CA GLY A 34 8.72 -3.16 -5.45
C GLY A 34 9.30 -2.04 -4.57
N VAL A 35 9.78 -2.36 -3.37
CA VAL A 35 10.36 -1.41 -2.40
C VAL A 35 11.55 -0.65 -3.00
N VAL A 36 12.39 -1.34 -3.76
CA VAL A 36 13.56 -0.75 -4.42
C VAL A 36 13.23 0.03 -5.69
N LEU A 37 12.00 -0.06 -6.21
CA LEU A 37 11.61 0.49 -7.51
C LEU A 37 10.90 1.84 -7.40
N ARG A 38 11.60 2.81 -6.80
CA ARG A 38 11.07 4.15 -6.45
C ARG A 38 10.63 5.05 -7.62
N LYS A 39 10.85 4.68 -8.89
CA LYS A 39 10.70 5.61 -10.04
C LYS A 39 10.20 5.03 -11.37
N ARG A 40 9.71 3.78 -11.47
CA ARG A 40 9.24 3.26 -12.77
C ARG A 40 7.72 3.25 -12.84
N ALA A 41 7.18 4.00 -13.80
CA ALA A 41 5.75 4.03 -14.19
C ALA A 41 5.19 2.69 -14.70
N TYR A 42 6.00 1.62 -14.65
CA TYR A 42 5.71 0.31 -15.24
C TYR A 42 6.10 -0.84 -14.31
N PHE A 43 6.08 -0.63 -12.99
CA PHE A 43 6.18 -1.76 -12.09
C PHE A 43 4.92 -2.61 -12.22
N ARG A 44 5.01 -3.62 -13.10
CA ARG A 44 3.97 -4.60 -13.31
C ARG A 44 4.26 -5.76 -12.37
N TYR A 45 3.34 -6.00 -11.45
CA TYR A 45 3.31 -7.23 -10.70
C TYR A 45 2.94 -8.37 -11.64
N ASN A 46 3.67 -9.46 -11.54
CA ASN A 46 3.34 -10.74 -12.16
C ASN A 46 3.14 -11.77 -11.06
N ASP A 47 2.60 -12.94 -11.43
CA ASP A 47 2.28 -14.00 -10.48
C ASP A 47 3.51 -14.45 -9.68
N ASP A 48 4.70 -14.50 -10.32
CA ASP A 48 5.96 -14.85 -9.63
C ASP A 48 6.28 -13.92 -8.46
N LYS A 49 6.17 -12.59 -8.66
CA LYS A 49 6.44 -11.62 -7.58
C LYS A 49 5.42 -11.75 -6.47
N LEU A 50 4.15 -11.97 -6.82
CA LEU A 50 3.10 -12.16 -5.83
C LEU A 50 3.38 -13.40 -4.98
N ASP A 51 3.78 -14.51 -5.60
CA ASP A 51 4.08 -15.75 -4.90
C ASP A 51 5.32 -15.62 -4.01
N ILE A 52 6.33 -14.85 -4.43
CA ILE A 52 7.49 -14.52 -3.60
C ILE A 52 7.05 -13.73 -2.35
N VAL A 53 6.21 -12.70 -2.51
CA VAL A 53 5.71 -11.92 -1.36
C VAL A 53 4.83 -12.78 -0.46
N LYS A 54 3.92 -13.59 -1.01
CA LYS A 54 3.12 -14.55 -0.24
C LYS A 54 3.99 -15.46 0.61
N MET A 55 5.05 -16.01 0.03
CA MET A 55 5.98 -16.90 0.72
C MET A 55 6.77 -16.19 1.82
N LEU A 56 7.29 -14.99 1.54
CA LEU A 56 8.27 -14.34 2.40
C LEU A 56 7.68 -13.32 3.39
N HIS A 57 6.47 -12.79 3.18
CA HIS A 57 5.98 -11.69 4.01
C HIS A 57 5.84 -12.05 5.49
N LYS A 58 5.58 -13.33 5.85
CA LYS A 58 5.55 -13.78 7.25
C LYS A 58 6.92 -14.18 7.82
N ASP A 59 7.98 -14.14 7.01
CA ASP A 59 9.32 -14.48 7.48
C ASP A 59 9.81 -13.43 8.50
N THR A 60 10.35 -13.92 9.62
CA THR A 60 10.89 -13.09 10.71
C THR A 60 12.10 -12.26 10.31
N CYS A 61 12.78 -12.64 9.22
CA CYS A 61 13.87 -11.89 8.64
C CYS A 61 13.39 -10.59 8.00
N ILE A 62 12.12 -10.48 7.60
CA ILE A 62 11.58 -9.25 7.00
C ILE A 62 11.25 -8.24 8.11
N PRO A 63 11.95 -7.09 8.15
CA PRO A 63 11.69 -6.06 9.15
C PRO A 63 10.31 -5.42 8.97
N ALA A 64 9.72 -4.96 10.08
CA ALA A 64 8.45 -4.24 10.07
C ALA A 64 8.43 -3.03 9.12
N LYS A 65 9.56 -2.31 9.05
CA LYS A 65 9.73 -1.17 8.14
C LYS A 65 9.59 -1.58 6.66
N VAL A 66 10.15 -2.73 6.29
CA VAL A 66 10.13 -3.23 4.91
C VAL A 66 8.71 -3.66 4.52
N ILE A 67 7.97 -4.33 5.41
CA ILE A 67 6.56 -4.68 5.18
C ILE A 67 5.69 -3.44 5.08
N SER A 68 5.92 -2.46 5.95
CA SER A 68 5.19 -1.20 5.93
C SER A 68 5.41 -0.44 4.62
N GLU A 69 6.65 -0.34 4.13
CA GLU A 69 6.97 0.30 2.84
C GLU A 69 6.36 -0.48 1.67
N ALA A 70 6.44 -1.82 1.69
CA ALA A 70 5.79 -2.68 0.70
C ALA A 70 4.27 -2.49 0.65
N PHE A 71 3.62 -2.38 1.80
CA PHE A 71 2.18 -2.16 1.91
C PHE A 71 1.75 -0.81 1.29
N VAL A 72 2.47 0.27 1.61
CA VAL A 72 2.22 1.60 1.02
C VAL A 72 2.44 1.59 -0.49
N ILE A 73 3.48 0.91 -0.97
CA ILE A 73 3.78 0.78 -2.41
C ILE A 73 2.69 -0.01 -3.12
N ALA A 74 2.23 -1.12 -2.54
CA ALA A 74 1.13 -1.90 -3.09
C ALA A 74 -0.13 -1.04 -3.25
N ALA A 75 -0.49 -0.27 -2.22
CA ALA A 75 -1.63 0.65 -2.28
C ALA A 75 -1.43 1.77 -3.32
N ARG A 76 -0.24 2.36 -3.41
CA ARG A 76 0.08 3.44 -4.36
C ARG A 76 0.01 3.00 -5.82
N TYR A 77 0.39 1.76 -6.11
CA TYR A 77 0.42 1.21 -7.46
C TYR A 77 -0.78 0.31 -7.76
N ASP A 78 -1.87 0.46 -7.00
CA ASP A 78 -3.15 -0.19 -7.27
C ASP A 78 -3.07 -1.73 -7.27
N GLN A 79 -2.22 -2.30 -6.41
CA GLN A 79 -1.97 -3.73 -6.31
C GLN A 79 -2.84 -4.37 -5.23
N ALA A 80 -4.15 -4.45 -5.48
CA ALA A 80 -5.15 -4.88 -4.50
C ALA A 80 -4.83 -6.24 -3.84
N GLN A 81 -4.34 -7.23 -4.60
CA GLN A 81 -4.03 -8.56 -4.06
C GLN A 81 -2.91 -8.55 -3.00
N LEU A 82 -1.95 -7.63 -3.12
CA LEU A 82 -0.87 -7.48 -2.14
C LEU A 82 -1.30 -6.70 -0.93
N VAL A 83 -2.15 -5.69 -1.14
CA VAL A 83 -2.78 -4.96 -0.04
C VAL A 83 -3.59 -5.95 0.81
N GLU A 84 -4.44 -6.76 0.18
CA GLU A 84 -5.21 -7.81 0.85
C GLU A 84 -4.32 -8.82 1.59
N LEU A 85 -3.23 -9.27 0.95
CA LEU A 85 -2.27 -10.18 1.57
C LEU A 85 -1.62 -9.62 2.84
N MET A 86 -1.30 -8.32 2.85
CA MET A 86 -0.50 -7.70 3.91
C MET A 86 -1.33 -6.93 4.95
N GLN A 87 -2.57 -6.53 4.67
CA GLN A 87 -3.33 -5.58 5.51
C GLN A 87 -3.49 -5.99 6.97
N ASP A 88 -3.51 -7.29 7.25
CA ASP A 88 -3.64 -7.86 8.60
C ASP A 88 -2.29 -8.14 9.28
N ASP A 89 -1.17 -7.76 8.66
CA ASP A 89 0.13 -7.87 9.28
C ASP A 89 0.30 -6.84 10.40
N THR A 90 0.45 -7.35 11.64
CA THR A 90 0.55 -6.53 12.85
C THR A 90 1.82 -5.67 12.90
N ARG A 91 2.80 -5.94 12.04
CA ARG A 91 4.03 -5.15 11.92
C ARG A 91 3.84 -3.86 11.11
N ILE A 92 2.71 -3.70 10.41
CA ILE A 92 2.41 -2.46 9.69
C ILE A 92 2.07 -1.36 10.69
N SER A 93 2.82 -0.26 10.64
CA SER A 93 2.58 0.89 11.51
C SER A 93 1.28 1.62 11.14
N GLU A 94 0.62 2.24 12.12
CA GLU A 94 -0.55 3.10 11.88
C GLU A 94 -0.25 4.23 10.88
N GLU A 95 0.95 4.82 10.96
CA GLU A 95 1.40 5.81 9.97
C GLU A 95 1.38 5.26 8.54
N SER A 96 1.83 4.02 8.36
CA SER A 96 1.84 3.37 7.04
C SER A 96 0.45 2.98 6.59
N ARG A 97 -0.49 2.69 7.51
CA ARG A 97 -1.91 2.51 7.18
C ARG A 97 -2.52 3.81 6.66
N CYS A 98 -2.28 4.93 7.35
CA CYS A 98 -2.70 6.25 6.89
C CYS A 98 -2.10 6.59 5.51
N GLU A 99 -0.81 6.32 5.29
CA GLU A 99 -0.14 6.59 4.02
C GLU A 99 -0.67 5.72 2.88
N ALA A 100 -0.91 4.43 3.12
CA ALA A 100 -1.52 3.52 2.15
C ALA A 100 -2.92 3.99 1.75
N PHE A 101 -3.77 4.35 2.72
CA PHE A 101 -5.11 4.88 2.46
C PHE A 101 -5.09 6.14 1.62
N LYS A 102 -4.22 7.12 1.96
CA LYS A 102 -4.03 8.33 1.15
C LYS A 102 -3.61 7.97 -0.27
N ALA A 103 -2.60 7.11 -0.44
CA ALA A 103 -2.09 6.71 -1.74
C ALA A 103 -3.15 5.99 -2.61
N ALA A 104 -3.99 5.15 -2.00
CA ALA A 104 -5.09 4.46 -2.67
C ALA A 104 -6.17 5.41 -3.18
N ALA A 105 -6.27 6.64 -2.66
CA ALA A 105 -7.26 7.60 -3.09
C ALA A 105 -7.11 8.00 -4.57
N ALA A 106 -5.91 7.89 -5.13
CA ALA A 106 -5.62 8.14 -6.54
C ALA A 106 -5.70 6.88 -7.43
N CYS A 107 -6.06 5.72 -6.89
CA CYS A 107 -6.10 4.45 -7.62
C CYS A 107 -7.40 4.24 -8.38
N GLN A 108 -7.39 3.28 -9.31
CA GLN A 108 -8.54 2.97 -10.18
C GLN A 108 -9.35 1.79 -9.70
N THR A 109 -8.74 0.82 -8.99
CA THR A 109 -9.47 -0.32 -8.46
C THR A 109 -10.56 0.14 -7.52
N GLU A 110 -11.79 -0.17 -7.89
CA GLU A 110 -12.97 0.15 -7.10
C GLU A 110 -12.91 -0.61 -5.76
N GLY A 111 -13.23 0.08 -4.67
CA GLY A 111 -13.22 -0.50 -3.32
C GLY A 111 -11.84 -0.65 -2.67
N LEU A 112 -10.71 -0.48 -3.37
CA LEU A 112 -9.37 -0.59 -2.74
C LEU A 112 -9.16 0.46 -1.65
N MET A 113 -9.58 1.69 -1.92
CA MET A 113 -9.50 2.75 -0.91
C MET A 113 -10.43 2.46 0.28
N GLU A 114 -11.62 1.93 0.01
CA GLU A 114 -12.63 1.62 1.02
C GLU A 114 -12.17 0.47 1.93
N SER A 115 -11.54 -0.57 1.37
CA SER A 115 -11.00 -1.68 2.17
C SER A 115 -9.85 -1.26 3.10
N LEU A 116 -9.16 -0.18 2.75
CA LEU A 116 -8.10 0.42 3.57
C LEU A 116 -8.62 1.38 4.65
N PHE A 117 -9.90 1.76 4.60
CA PHE A 117 -10.48 2.70 5.55
C PHE A 117 -10.48 2.14 6.98
N ARG A 118 -10.21 3.02 7.95
CA ARG A 118 -10.30 2.72 9.37
C ARG A 118 -10.97 3.90 10.07
N GLU A 119 -11.89 3.60 10.99
CA GLU A 119 -12.56 4.62 11.82
C GLU A 119 -11.58 5.44 12.66
N SER A 120 -10.39 4.89 12.95
CA SER A 120 -9.33 5.57 13.69
C SER A 120 -8.60 6.66 12.89
N PHE A 121 -8.85 6.81 11.59
CA PHE A 121 -8.19 7.84 10.79
C PHE A 121 -8.63 9.24 11.17
N CYS A 122 -7.66 10.11 11.46
CA CYS A 122 -7.93 11.50 11.78
C CYS A 122 -8.38 12.30 10.54
N SER A 123 -9.03 13.44 10.79
CA SER A 123 -9.58 14.31 9.76
C SER A 123 -8.55 14.76 8.71
N ASP A 124 -7.29 14.93 9.11
CA ASP A 124 -6.22 15.35 8.21
C ASP A 124 -5.87 14.25 7.20
N THR A 125 -5.91 12.98 7.59
CA THR A 125 -5.71 11.83 6.70
C THR A 125 -6.82 11.76 5.65
N ILE A 126 -8.08 11.90 6.09
CA ILE A 126 -9.26 11.91 5.22
C ILE A 126 -9.19 13.08 4.22
N TRP A 127 -8.81 14.28 4.68
CA TRP A 127 -8.68 15.46 3.84
C TRP A 127 -7.61 15.29 2.74
N VAL A 128 -6.42 14.77 3.10
CA VAL A 128 -5.37 14.54 2.11
C VAL A 128 -5.81 13.52 1.06
N ALA A 129 -6.47 12.44 1.49
CA ALA A 129 -7.02 11.43 0.59
C ALA A 129 -8.09 12.05 -0.34
N PHE A 130 -8.98 12.90 0.18
CA PHE A 130 -9.98 13.61 -0.61
C PHE A 130 -9.35 14.47 -1.71
N LYS A 131 -8.36 15.28 -1.35
CA LYS A 131 -7.62 16.12 -2.31
C LYS A 131 -6.96 15.27 -3.40
N GLN A 132 -6.35 14.14 -3.05
CA GLN A 132 -5.70 13.24 -4.00
C GLN A 132 -6.71 12.59 -4.96
N ALA A 133 -7.83 12.08 -4.44
CA ALA A 133 -8.91 11.51 -5.25
C ALA A 133 -9.50 12.53 -6.22
N TYR A 134 -9.74 13.76 -5.74
CA TYR A 134 -10.29 14.85 -6.54
C TYR A 134 -9.35 15.23 -7.69
N LEU A 135 -8.07 15.50 -7.40
CA LEU A 135 -7.06 15.84 -8.40
C LEU A 135 -6.85 14.72 -9.42
N SER A 136 -6.94 13.47 -8.97
CA SER A 136 -6.80 12.28 -9.81
C SER A 136 -8.10 11.87 -10.52
N ARG A 137 -9.17 12.66 -10.36
CA ARG A 137 -10.50 12.47 -10.94
C ARG A 137 -11.12 11.11 -10.63
N LYS A 138 -10.83 10.55 -9.45
CA LYS A 138 -11.37 9.27 -8.96
C LYS A 138 -12.75 9.48 -8.36
N ARG A 139 -13.77 9.53 -9.22
CA ARG A 139 -15.15 9.86 -8.82
C ARG A 139 -15.71 8.95 -7.71
N ALA A 140 -15.46 7.64 -7.79
CA ALA A 140 -15.90 6.69 -6.76
C ALA A 140 -15.27 7.03 -5.40
N ASN A 141 -13.95 7.17 -5.35
CA ASN A 141 -13.23 7.55 -4.13
C ASN A 141 -13.65 8.92 -3.58
N VAL A 142 -13.86 9.92 -4.46
CA VAL A 142 -14.41 11.23 -4.05
C VAL A 142 -15.79 11.07 -3.41
N LYS A 143 -16.67 10.27 -4.00
CA LYS A 143 -18.01 10.03 -3.46
C LYS A 143 -17.96 9.33 -2.10
N PHE A 144 -17.14 8.29 -1.96
CA PHE A 144 -16.91 7.60 -0.70
C PHE A 144 -16.44 8.59 0.39
N LEU A 145 -15.43 9.39 0.09
CA LEU A 145 -14.90 10.38 1.03
C LEU A 145 -15.89 11.48 1.38
N LEU A 146 -16.72 11.94 0.42
CA LEU A 146 -17.78 12.90 0.72
C LEU A 146 -18.82 12.33 1.68
N ASN A 147 -19.21 11.07 1.50
CA ASN A 147 -20.14 10.41 2.43
C ASN A 147 -19.55 10.36 3.85
N LEU A 148 -18.27 9.97 3.99
CA LEU A 148 -17.58 9.97 5.28
C LEU A 148 -17.55 11.36 5.93
N VAL A 149 -17.35 12.43 5.14
CA VAL A 149 -17.36 13.80 5.66
C VAL A 149 -18.76 14.23 6.06
N CYS A 150 -19.79 13.89 5.28
CA CYS A 150 -21.18 14.21 5.59
C CYS A 150 -21.64 13.53 6.89
N GLU A 151 -21.28 12.26 7.07
CA GLU A 151 -21.61 11.44 8.23
C GLU A 151 -20.70 11.72 9.44
N GLY A 152 -19.51 12.27 9.22
CA GLY A 152 -18.53 12.57 10.26
C GLY A 152 -18.89 13.73 11.19
N ASP A 153 -17.99 14.02 12.13
CA ASP A 153 -18.19 15.09 13.10
C ASP A 153 -18.10 16.50 12.47
N GLN A 154 -18.44 17.51 13.28
CA GLN A 154 -18.43 18.90 12.85
C GLN A 154 -17.01 19.41 12.52
N ASP A 155 -15.95 18.86 13.15
CA ASP A 155 -14.57 19.27 12.90
C ASP A 155 -14.10 18.82 11.51
N LEU A 156 -14.36 17.56 11.15
CA LEU A 156 -14.07 17.02 9.82
C LEU A 156 -14.79 17.83 8.73
N ARG A 157 -16.09 18.10 8.93
CA ARG A 157 -16.87 18.95 8.01
C ARG A 157 -16.27 20.35 7.87
N ASN A 158 -15.98 21.02 8.98
CA ASN A 158 -15.44 22.37 8.98
C ASN A 158 -14.08 22.44 8.27
N LYS A 159 -13.18 21.48 8.53
CA LYS A 159 -11.87 21.40 7.87
C LYS A 159 -11.99 21.17 6.37
N VAL A 160 -12.89 20.29 5.93
CA VAL A 160 -13.10 20.01 4.51
C VAL A 160 -13.67 21.24 3.80
N VAL A 161 -14.67 21.91 4.39
CA VAL A 161 -15.26 23.14 3.84
C VAL A 161 -14.24 24.28 3.78
N LEU A 162 -13.52 24.55 4.89
CA LEU A 162 -12.47 25.59 4.95
C LEU A 162 -11.40 25.38 3.89
N ASN A 163 -10.95 24.14 3.69
CA ASN A 163 -9.92 23.86 2.72
C ASN A 163 -10.45 23.78 1.28
N ALA A 164 -11.72 23.39 1.06
CA ALA A 164 -12.35 23.43 -0.25
C ALA A 164 -12.52 24.88 -0.76
N VAL A 165 -12.87 25.83 0.12
CA VAL A 165 -12.93 27.26 -0.22
C VAL A 165 -11.57 27.77 -0.70
N LYS A 166 -10.48 27.39 -0.03
CA LYS A 166 -9.10 27.73 -0.44
C LYS A 166 -8.63 27.04 -1.73
N PHE A 167 -9.32 25.99 -2.16
CA PHE A 167 -8.92 25.19 -3.32
C PHE A 167 -9.65 25.62 -4.61
N GLY A 168 -10.71 26.42 -4.48
CA GLY A 168 -11.47 27.00 -5.60
C GLY A 168 -11.01 28.39 -6.04
N GLU A 169 -10.00 28.97 -5.38
CA GLU A 169 -9.28 30.19 -5.78
C GLU A 169 -7.99 29.83 -6.55
#